data_AF-A0A7W1I2F6-F1
#
_entry.id   AF-A0A7W1I2F6-F1
#
_cell.length_a   1.000
_cell.length_b   1.000
_cell.length_c   1.000
_cell.angle_alpha   90.00
_cell.angle_beta   90.00
_cell.angle_gamma   90.00
#
_symmetry.space_group_name_H-M   'P 1'
#
loop_
_entity.id
_entity.type
_entity.pdbx_description
1 polymer ?
#
loop_
_entity_poly.entity_id
_entity_poly.type
_entity_poly.pdbx_seq_one_letter_code
_entity_poly.pdbx_strand_id
1 'polypeptide(L)'
;MARQICWALAALFASGTLVLSTGSTVRAEYLQPGAPQNRPPAEQDQRREGHDRRPWWKDPKDMAEIGLTATQSAEIDRIFRAEIDKMKPMRELITEMERGVDATSRANTADIEAYARQVRQVEHKRAELNTARTVMLYRMRRVLNADQNVKFQALYDRRDAERKKQDAERRR
;
A
#
# COMPACT_ATOMS: atom_id res chain seq x y z
N MET A 1 -11.50 4.82 -3.66
CA MET A 1 -12.40 4.99 -2.50
C MET A 1 -12.03 3.95 -1.45
N ALA A 2 -11.29 4.37 -0.42
CA ALA A 2 -10.89 3.52 0.69
C ALA A 2 -12.09 3.36 1.63
N ARG A 3 -12.61 2.13 1.78
CA ARG A 3 -13.69 1.84 2.71
C ARG A 3 -13.06 1.61 4.08
N GLN A 4 -13.46 2.48 5.00
CA GLN A 4 -13.00 2.51 6.38
C GLN A 4 -13.33 1.17 7.04
N ILE A 5 -12.29 0.48 7.50
CA ILE A 5 -12.42 -0.63 8.44
C ILE A 5 -12.74 0.04 9.78
N CYS A 6 -13.93 -0.24 10.34
CA CYS A 6 -14.31 0.17 11.68
C CYS A 6 -13.40 -0.52 12.71
N TRP A 7 -12.22 0.03 12.95
CA TRP A 7 -11.49 -0.18 14.19
C TRP A 7 -12.07 0.76 15.26
N ALA A 8 -13.31 0.53 15.67
CA ALA A 8 -13.77 1.05 16.94
C ALA A 8 -13.39 -0.01 17.98
N LEU A 9 -12.44 0.33 18.87
CA LEU A 9 -11.89 -0.47 19.98
C LEU A 9 -10.67 -1.34 19.66
N ALA A 10 -9.57 -0.69 19.27
CA ALA A 10 -8.22 -1.14 19.62
C ALA A 10 -7.33 0.08 19.87
N ALA A 11 -7.76 0.96 20.77
CA ALA A 11 -6.97 2.07 21.28
C ALA A 11 -6.58 1.80 22.73
N LEU A 12 -5.86 0.71 22.98
CA LEU A 12 -5.19 0.48 24.25
C LEU A 12 -3.86 -0.21 23.95
N PHE A 13 -2.78 0.57 24.00
CA PHE A 13 -1.48 0.28 24.60
C PHE A 13 -0.40 1.15 23.92
N ALA A 14 -0.16 2.33 24.49
CA ALA A 14 1.18 2.84 24.85
C ALA A 14 1.10 4.32 25.30
N SER A 15 1.43 4.55 26.58
CA SER A 15 1.94 5.81 27.16
C SER A 15 0.95 7.00 27.18
N GLY A 16 0.40 7.48 28.29
CA GLY A 16 1.06 7.77 29.57
C GLY A 16 1.11 9.28 29.78
N THR A 17 -0.01 9.89 30.22
CA THR A 17 -0.09 11.02 31.17
C THR A 17 -1.56 11.37 31.39
N LEU A 18 -2.02 11.19 32.63
CA LEU A 18 -3.29 11.67 33.16
C LEU A 18 -3.17 13.18 33.39
N VAL A 19 -4.04 13.97 32.78
CA VAL A 19 -4.40 15.31 33.29
C VAL A 19 -5.93 15.33 33.40
N LEU A 20 -6.42 15.29 34.64
CA LEU A 20 -7.81 15.63 34.94
C LEU A 20 -7.95 17.14 34.80
N SER A 21 -8.86 17.59 33.94
CA SER A 21 -9.46 18.91 34.04
C SER A 21 -10.98 18.75 33.93
N THR A 22 -11.65 18.97 35.05
CA THR A 22 -13.10 19.09 35.18
C THR A 22 -13.62 20.33 34.45
N GLY A 23 -14.80 20.24 33.84
CA GLY A 23 -15.68 21.39 33.68
C GLY A 23 -16.35 21.56 32.32
N SER A 24 -17.66 21.30 32.33
CA SER A 24 -18.70 22.16 31.70
C SER A 24 -19.03 22.01 30.21
N THR A 25 -20.18 21.35 29.99
CA THR A 25 -21.34 21.77 29.19
C THR A 25 -21.18 22.15 27.71
N VAL A 26 -21.80 21.28 26.90
CA VAL A 26 -22.38 21.46 25.56
C VAL A 26 -22.70 22.92 25.17
N ARG A 27 -22.17 23.34 24.03
CA ARG A 27 -22.88 24.23 23.10
C ARG A 27 -22.68 23.75 21.68
N ALA A 28 -23.76 23.28 21.08
CA ALA A 28 -23.86 22.98 19.66
C ALA A 28 -23.81 24.30 18.88
N GLU A 29 -22.67 24.61 18.29
CA GLU A 29 -22.55 25.63 17.26
C GLU A 29 -22.65 24.96 15.89
N TYR A 30 -23.77 25.21 15.24
CA TYR A 30 -24.01 24.89 13.85
C TYR A 30 -22.96 25.64 12.99
N LEU A 31 -21.91 24.94 12.56
CA LEU A 31 -21.05 25.45 11.49
C LEU A 31 -21.83 25.41 10.17
N GLN A 32 -22.02 26.58 9.58
CA GLN A 32 -22.56 26.75 8.24
C GLN A 32 -21.77 25.93 7.20
N PRO A 33 -22.44 25.33 6.20
CA PRO A 33 -21.74 24.72 5.08
C PRO A 33 -21.08 25.81 4.23
N GLY A 34 -19.75 25.79 4.17
CA GLY A 34 -18.96 26.64 3.30
C GLY A 34 -19.33 26.44 1.82
N ALA A 35 -19.45 27.54 1.10
CA ALA A 35 -19.76 27.58 -0.33
C ALA A 35 -18.81 26.69 -1.17
N PRO A 36 -19.29 26.08 -2.26
CA PRO A 36 -18.43 25.31 -3.16
C PRO A 36 -17.46 26.26 -3.86
N GLN A 37 -16.17 26.20 -3.50
CA GLN A 37 -15.09 26.80 -4.29
C GLN A 37 -14.98 26.06 -5.63
N ASN A 38 -15.61 26.63 -6.66
CA ASN A 38 -15.31 26.32 -8.06
C ASN A 38 -13.86 26.74 -8.35
N ARG A 39 -12.90 25.82 -8.15
CA ARG A 39 -11.56 25.97 -8.71
C ARG A 39 -11.62 25.66 -10.21
N PRO A 40 -11.03 26.50 -11.08
CA PRO A 40 -11.04 26.26 -12.51
C PRO A 40 -10.36 24.91 -12.85
N PRO A 41 -10.87 24.15 -13.83
CA PRO A 41 -10.36 22.82 -14.19
C PRO A 41 -8.85 22.77 -14.48
N ALA A 42 -8.27 23.87 -14.97
CA ALA A 42 -6.87 23.96 -15.37
C ALA A 42 -5.86 23.75 -14.22
N GLU A 43 -6.25 24.02 -12.96
CA GLU A 43 -5.36 23.88 -11.80
C GLU A 43 -5.38 22.47 -11.18
N GLN A 44 -6.38 21.65 -11.55
CA GLN A 44 -6.46 20.24 -11.15
C GLN A 44 -5.68 19.33 -12.10
N ASP A 45 -5.55 19.69 -13.38
CA ASP A 45 -4.78 18.92 -14.35
C ASP A 45 -3.27 18.99 -14.09
N GLN A 46 -2.74 20.14 -13.65
CA GLN A 46 -1.30 20.30 -13.36
C GLN A 46 -0.82 19.49 -12.14
N ARG A 47 -1.71 19.15 -11.19
CA ARG A 47 -1.35 18.25 -10.07
C ARG A 47 -1.35 16.77 -10.45
N ARG A 48 -1.82 16.44 -11.66
CA ARG A 48 -1.91 15.09 -12.21
C ARG A 48 -0.87 14.82 -13.29
N GLU A 49 0.14 15.69 -13.43
CA GLU A 49 1.42 15.30 -14.02
C GLU A 49 2.15 14.36 -13.04
N GLY A 50 1.50 13.24 -12.74
CA GLY A 50 2.14 12.11 -12.12
C GLY A 50 3.21 11.68 -13.10
N HIS A 51 4.47 11.88 -12.72
CA HIS A 51 5.61 11.21 -13.32
C HIS A 51 5.15 9.88 -13.91
N ASP A 52 5.26 9.75 -15.24
CA ASP A 52 4.95 8.52 -15.98
C ASP A 52 5.78 7.41 -15.32
N ARG A 53 5.23 6.75 -14.29
CA ARG A 53 5.94 5.82 -13.41
C ARG A 53 6.00 4.50 -14.15
N ARG A 54 6.79 4.51 -15.21
CA ARG A 54 7.17 3.30 -15.93
C ARG A 54 7.91 2.38 -14.96
N PRO A 55 7.73 1.07 -15.08
CA PRO A 55 8.56 0.13 -14.33
C PRO A 55 10.04 0.38 -14.61
N TRP A 56 10.91 0.27 -13.60
CA TRP A 56 12.35 0.56 -13.72
C TRP A 56 13.05 -0.30 -14.78
N TRP A 57 12.50 -1.48 -15.09
CA TRP A 57 13.02 -2.35 -16.16
C TRP A 57 12.53 -1.96 -17.55
N LYS A 58 11.72 -0.91 -17.68
CA LYS A 58 11.18 -0.37 -18.94
C LYS A 58 11.48 1.12 -19.13
N ASP A 59 11.92 1.80 -18.09
CA ASP A 59 12.33 3.19 -18.15
C ASP A 59 13.75 3.27 -18.75
N PRO A 60 13.95 3.95 -19.91
CA PRO A 60 15.26 4.02 -20.55
C PRO A 60 16.35 4.62 -19.65
N LYS A 61 16.01 5.56 -18.76
CA LYS A 61 16.96 6.18 -17.83
C LYS A 61 17.42 5.18 -16.79
N ASP A 62 16.49 4.45 -16.18
CA ASP A 62 16.81 3.43 -15.16
C ASP A 62 17.58 2.26 -15.80
N MET A 63 17.17 1.84 -16.99
CA MET A 63 17.86 0.79 -17.75
C MET A 63 19.30 1.20 -18.05
N ALA A 64 19.54 2.44 -18.50
CA ALA A 64 20.88 2.93 -18.77
C ALA A 64 21.74 3.04 -17.50
N GLU A 65 21.17 3.54 -16.39
CA GLU A 65 21.87 3.67 -15.11
C GLU A 65 22.29 2.31 -14.53
N ILE A 66 21.40 1.32 -14.60
CA ILE A 66 21.70 -0.05 -14.14
C ILE A 66 22.60 -0.78 -15.14
N GLY A 67 22.57 -0.41 -16.42
CA GLY A 67 23.20 -1.13 -17.52
C GLY A 67 22.43 -2.38 -17.92
N LEU A 68 21.09 -2.31 -17.91
CA LEU A 68 20.18 -3.40 -18.24
C LEU A 68 20.11 -3.61 -19.76
N THR A 69 20.29 -4.85 -20.23
CA THR A 69 20.08 -5.17 -21.65
C THR A 69 18.60 -5.30 -21.99
N ALA A 70 18.25 -5.16 -23.27
CA ALA A 70 16.89 -5.39 -23.74
C ALA A 70 16.39 -6.81 -23.42
N THR A 71 17.26 -7.81 -23.52
CA THR A 71 16.94 -9.20 -23.17
C THR A 71 16.63 -9.36 -21.67
N GLN A 72 17.44 -8.75 -20.79
CA GLN A 72 17.19 -8.77 -19.35
C GLN A 72 15.89 -8.04 -18.98
N SER A 73 15.63 -6.89 -19.59
CA SER A 73 14.38 -6.15 -19.45
C SER A 73 13.16 -7.00 -19.82
N ALA A 74 13.21 -7.68 -20.98
CA ALA A 74 12.14 -8.56 -21.45
C ALA A 74 11.92 -9.75 -20.50
N GLU A 75 12.99 -10.36 -19.99
CA GLU A 75 12.91 -11.46 -19.04
C GLU A 75 12.27 -11.02 -17.71
N ILE A 76 12.66 -9.86 -17.19
CA ILE A 76 12.06 -9.27 -15.99
C ILE A 76 10.57 -9.00 -16.22
N ASP A 77 10.19 -8.47 -17.38
CA ASP A 77 8.79 -8.21 -17.72
C ASP A 77 7.97 -9.50 -17.79
N ARG A 78 8.54 -10.57 -18.35
CA ARG A 78 7.92 -11.89 -18.41
C ARG A 78 7.65 -12.45 -17.02
N ILE A 79 8.66 -12.43 -16.13
CA ILE A 79 8.53 -12.88 -14.73
C ILE A 79 7.42 -12.08 -14.02
N PHE A 80 7.46 -10.75 -14.16
CA PHE A 80 6.49 -9.87 -13.53
C PHE A 80 5.06 -10.15 -13.97
N ARG A 81 4.80 -10.21 -15.29
CA ARG A 81 3.45 -10.46 -15.82
C ARG A 81 2.91 -11.81 -15.36
N ALA A 82 3.70 -12.88 -15.50
CA ALA A 82 3.28 -14.22 -15.12
C ALA A 82 2.88 -14.31 -13.63
N GLU A 83 3.67 -13.73 -12.73
CA GLU A 83 3.38 -13.77 -11.30
C GLU A 83 2.23 -12.80 -10.91
N ILE A 84 2.10 -11.65 -11.57
CA ILE A 84 0.96 -10.74 -11.33
C ILE A 84 -0.37 -11.39 -11.71
N ASP A 85 -0.41 -12.09 -12.84
CA ASP A 85 -1.59 -12.84 -13.30
C ASP A 85 -1.94 -13.95 -12.31
N LYS A 86 -0.95 -14.70 -11.82
CA LYS A 86 -1.12 -15.72 -10.78
C LYS A 86 -1.63 -15.15 -9.45
N MET A 87 -1.13 -13.97 -9.04
CA MET A 87 -1.52 -13.33 -7.78
C MET A 87 -2.89 -12.66 -7.84
N LYS A 88 -3.47 -12.41 -9.02
CA LYS A 88 -4.78 -11.76 -9.17
C LYS A 88 -5.90 -12.54 -8.46
N PRO A 89 -6.14 -13.83 -8.75
CA PRO A 89 -7.17 -14.60 -8.05
C PRO A 89 -6.91 -14.73 -6.54
N MET A 90 -5.65 -14.71 -6.09
CA MET A 90 -5.33 -14.73 -4.66
C MET A 90 -5.83 -13.47 -3.94
N ARG A 91 -5.67 -12.29 -4.57
CA ARG A 91 -6.20 -11.02 -4.03
C ARG A 91 -7.72 -11.01 -3.97
N GLU A 92 -8.37 -11.53 -5.01
CA GLU A 92 -9.83 -11.65 -5.08
C GLU A 92 -10.35 -12.57 -3.96
N LEU A 93 -9.69 -13.72 -3.75
CA LEU A 93 -10.00 -14.65 -2.67
C LEU A 93 -9.83 -14.01 -1.28
N ILE A 94 -8.71 -13.30 -1.04
CA ILE A 94 -8.50 -12.58 0.23
C ILE A 94 -9.64 -11.58 0.46
N THR A 95 -10.00 -10.82 -0.56
CA THR A 95 -11.10 -9.83 -0.51
C THR A 95 -12.46 -10.49 -0.20
N GLU A 96 -12.71 -11.69 -0.72
CA GLU A 96 -13.93 -12.45 -0.41
C GLU A 96 -13.93 -12.94 1.04
N MET A 97 -12.84 -13.53 1.51
CA MET A 97 -12.74 -14.02 2.89
C MET A 97 -12.84 -12.88 3.91
N GLU A 98 -12.24 -11.72 3.63
CA GLU A 98 -12.37 -10.52 4.45
C GLU A 98 -13.83 -10.06 4.55
N ARG A 99 -14.59 -10.10 3.43
CA ARG A 99 -16.04 -9.83 3.44
C ARG A 99 -16.81 -10.84 4.31
N GLY A 100 -16.40 -12.11 4.34
CA GLY A 100 -16.97 -13.13 5.21
C GLY A 100 -16.70 -12.88 6.70
N VAL A 101 -15.48 -12.47 7.05
CA VAL A 101 -15.12 -12.06 8.43
C VAL A 101 -15.93 -10.84 8.86
N ASP A 102 -16.05 -9.82 7.99
CA ASP A 102 -16.86 -8.63 8.25
C ASP A 102 -18.33 -8.97 8.47
N ALA A 103 -18.91 -9.85 7.65
CA ALA A 103 -20.28 -10.29 7.80
C ALA A 103 -20.50 -11.02 9.13
N THR A 104 -19.57 -11.91 9.51
CA THR A 104 -19.62 -12.62 10.80
C THR A 104 -19.51 -11.67 11.98
N SER A 105 -18.62 -10.67 11.89
CA SER A 105 -18.47 -9.62 12.91
C SER A 105 -19.75 -8.80 13.08
N ARG A 106 -20.40 -8.40 11.98
CA ARG A 106 -21.67 -7.65 12.02
C ARG A 106 -22.83 -8.47 12.59
N ALA A 107 -22.87 -9.76 12.28
CA ALA A 107 -23.89 -10.65 12.82
C ALA A 107 -23.71 -10.86 14.33
N ASN A 108 -22.48 -10.85 14.83
CA ASN A 108 -22.13 -11.02 16.24
C ASN A 108 -22.73 -12.29 16.88
N THR A 109 -22.85 -13.35 16.10
CA THR A 109 -23.47 -14.63 16.51
C THR A 109 -22.48 -15.80 16.54
N ALA A 110 -21.31 -15.67 15.92
CA ALA A 110 -20.30 -16.72 15.93
C ALA A 110 -19.55 -16.76 17.27
N ASP A 111 -19.21 -17.97 17.73
CA ASP A 111 -18.30 -18.13 18.85
C ASP A 111 -16.89 -17.62 18.50
N ILE A 112 -16.11 -17.29 19.53
CA ILE A 112 -14.77 -16.70 19.40
C ILE A 112 -13.83 -17.62 18.61
N GLU A 113 -13.94 -18.94 18.79
CA GLU A 113 -13.06 -19.89 18.12
C GLU A 113 -13.36 -19.97 16.62
N ALA A 114 -14.64 -19.99 16.25
CA ALA A 114 -15.11 -19.92 14.87
C ALA A 114 -14.67 -18.64 14.18
N TYR A 115 -14.83 -17.49 14.83
CA TYR A 115 -14.34 -16.22 14.31
C TYR A 115 -12.81 -16.22 14.13
N ALA A 116 -12.07 -16.72 15.12
CA ALA A 116 -10.61 -16.82 15.05
C ALA A 116 -10.14 -17.76 13.91
N ARG A 117 -10.88 -18.83 13.59
CA ARG A 117 -10.60 -19.70 12.43
C ARG A 117 -10.71 -18.94 11.11
N GLN A 118 -11.75 -18.12 10.93
CA GLN A 118 -11.91 -17.31 9.72
C GLN A 118 -10.77 -16.31 9.55
N VAL A 119 -10.38 -15.62 10.63
CA VAL A 119 -9.23 -14.69 10.62
C VAL A 119 -7.94 -15.43 10.24
N ARG A 120 -7.67 -16.60 10.83
CA ARG A 120 -6.48 -17.39 10.48
C ARG A 120 -6.44 -17.79 9.01
N GLN A 121 -7.60 -18.09 8.40
CA GLN A 121 -7.67 -18.41 6.96
C GLN A 121 -7.31 -17.18 6.10
N VAL A 122 -7.80 -16.00 6.45
CA VAL A 122 -7.42 -14.74 5.78
C VAL A 122 -5.91 -14.51 5.89
N GLU A 123 -5.36 -14.57 7.10
CA GLU A 123 -3.94 -14.33 7.33
C GLU A 123 -3.04 -15.35 6.62
N HIS A 124 -3.46 -16.62 6.58
CA HIS A 124 -2.75 -17.65 5.84
C HIS A 124 -2.65 -17.31 4.35
N LYS A 125 -3.75 -16.89 3.71
CA LYS A 125 -3.72 -16.48 2.29
C LYS A 125 -2.97 -15.17 2.04
N ARG A 126 -3.02 -14.22 2.98
CA ARG A 126 -2.16 -13.01 2.92
C ARG A 126 -0.68 -13.39 2.95
N ALA A 127 -0.29 -14.35 3.79
CA ALA A 127 1.08 -14.85 3.83
C ALA A 127 1.50 -15.54 2.52
N GLU A 128 0.63 -16.36 1.92
CA GLU A 128 0.88 -16.97 0.60
C GLU A 128 1.10 -15.90 -0.48
N LEU A 129 0.24 -14.87 -0.55
CA LEU A 129 0.36 -13.78 -1.50
C LEU A 129 1.67 -12.99 -1.31
N ASN A 130 2.03 -12.68 -0.07
CA ASN A 130 3.27 -11.98 0.27
C ASN A 130 4.50 -12.81 -0.10
N THR A 131 4.44 -14.12 0.10
CA THR A 131 5.49 -15.06 -0.30
C THR A 131 5.66 -15.04 -1.82
N ALA A 132 4.57 -15.16 -2.58
CA ALA A 132 4.60 -15.12 -4.04
C ALA A 132 5.22 -13.80 -4.55
N ARG A 133 4.82 -12.66 -3.99
CA ARG A 133 5.38 -11.34 -4.32
C ARG A 133 6.88 -11.28 -4.02
N THR A 134 7.30 -11.72 -2.85
CA THR A 134 8.71 -11.69 -2.43
C THR A 134 9.57 -12.56 -3.35
N VAL A 135 9.11 -13.76 -3.66
CA VAL A 135 9.80 -14.69 -4.57
C VAL A 135 9.88 -14.12 -5.99
N MET A 136 8.81 -13.49 -6.49
CA MET A 136 8.83 -12.79 -7.79
C MET A 136 9.93 -11.73 -7.84
N LEU A 137 10.00 -10.85 -6.82
CA LEU A 137 11.02 -9.80 -6.76
C LEU A 137 12.44 -10.37 -6.70
N TYR A 138 12.64 -11.45 -5.94
CA TYR A 138 13.93 -12.15 -5.91
C TYR A 138 14.30 -12.74 -7.27
N ARG A 139 13.36 -13.37 -7.98
CA ARG A 139 13.58 -13.90 -9.34
C ARG A 139 13.94 -12.79 -10.33
N MET A 140 13.26 -11.64 -10.28
CA MET A 140 13.62 -10.48 -11.10
C MET A 140 15.06 -10.02 -10.81
N ARG A 141 15.46 -9.97 -9.53
CA ARG A 141 16.81 -9.57 -9.13
C ARG A 141 17.91 -10.56 -9.55
N ARG A 142 17.56 -11.85 -9.68
CA ARG A 142 18.44 -12.91 -10.20
C ARG A 142 18.75 -12.80 -11.70
N VAL A 143 18.00 -12.00 -12.45
CA VAL A 143 18.30 -11.69 -13.87
C VAL A 143 19.51 -10.74 -13.98
N LEU A 144 19.75 -9.95 -12.93
CA LEU A 144 20.86 -9.00 -12.87
C LEU A 144 22.16 -9.72 -12.48
N ASN A 145 23.28 -9.29 -13.06
CA ASN A 145 24.61 -9.69 -12.58
C ASN A 145 25.00 -8.92 -11.29
N ALA A 146 26.17 -9.20 -10.74
CA ALA A 146 26.63 -8.61 -9.48
C ALA A 146 26.74 -7.07 -9.56
N ASP A 147 27.36 -6.53 -10.61
CA ASP A 147 27.54 -5.09 -10.78
C ASP A 147 26.21 -4.36 -10.98
N GLN A 148 25.33 -4.92 -11.80
CA GLN A 148 23.96 -4.41 -12.00
C GLN A 148 23.17 -4.41 -10.69
N ASN A 149 23.36 -5.41 -9.83
CA ASN A 149 22.71 -5.48 -8.52
C ASN A 149 23.13 -4.35 -7.57
N VAL A 150 24.41 -3.96 -7.61
CA VAL A 150 24.93 -2.81 -6.84
C VAL A 150 24.31 -1.51 -7.36
N LYS A 151 24.31 -1.29 -8.68
CA LYS A 151 23.71 -0.11 -9.31
C LYS A 151 22.21 0.00 -9.05
N PHE A 152 21.50 -1.13 -9.16
CA PHE A 152 20.10 -1.22 -8.81
C PHE A 152 19.83 -0.81 -7.36
N GLN A 153 20.66 -1.26 -6.41
CA GLN A 153 20.50 -0.91 -5.00
C GLN A 153 20.70 0.60 -4.79
N ALA A 154 21.75 1.18 -5.38
CA ALA A 154 22.01 2.62 -5.28
C ALA A 154 20.85 3.47 -5.85
N LEU A 155 20.27 3.05 -6.99
CA LEU A 155 19.10 3.69 -7.57
C LEU A 155 17.88 3.64 -6.62
N TYR A 156 17.65 2.51 -5.97
CA TYR A 156 16.54 2.34 -5.01
C TYR A 156 16.75 3.13 -3.72
N ASP A 157 17.96 3.12 -3.16
CA ASP A 157 18.27 3.85 -1.92
C ASP A 157 18.09 5.36 -2.11
N ARG A 158 18.53 5.89 -3.26
CA ARG A 158 18.33 7.29 -3.63
C ARG A 158 16.84 7.66 -3.72
N ARG A 159 16.03 6.83 -4.40
CA ARG A 159 14.58 7.03 -4.52
C ARG A 159 13.86 6.96 -3.18
N ASP A 160 14.29 6.10 -2.27
CA ASP A 160 13.71 6.01 -0.93
C ASP A 160 14.05 7.24 -0.08
N ALA A 161 15.29 7.75 -0.16
CA ALA A 161 15.69 8.98 0.50
C ALA A 161 14.91 10.20 -0.02
N GLU A 162 14.73 10.32 -1.35
CA GLU A 162 13.90 11.36 -1.97
C GLU A 162 12.45 11.32 -1.49
N ARG A 163 11.85 10.13 -1.45
CA ARG A 163 10.50 9.94 -0.91
C ARG A 163 10.39 10.37 0.55
N LYS A 164 11.32 9.93 1.40
CA LYS A 164 11.36 10.31 2.83
C LYS A 164 11.45 11.82 3.02
N LYS A 165 12.25 12.50 2.19
CA LYS A 165 12.37 13.96 2.22
C LYS A 165 11.03 14.63 1.83
N GLN A 166 10.40 14.19 0.75
CA GLN A 166 9.10 14.71 0.32
C GLN A 166 8.01 14.48 1.37
N ASP A 167 8.00 13.32 2.02
CA ASP A 167 7.04 13.01 3.08
C ASP A 167 7.26 13.89 4.32
N ALA A 168 8.52 14.23 4.65
CA ALA A 168 8.84 15.15 5.74
C ALA A 168 8.42 16.59 5.41
N GLU A 169 8.61 17.04 4.17
CA GLU A 169 8.17 18.36 3.71
C GLU A 169 6.65 18.50 3.72
N ARG A 170 5.90 17.47 3.32
CA ARG A 170 4.43 17.45 3.36
C ARG A 170 3.83 17.50 4.77
N ARG A 171 4.61 17.14 5.79
CA ARG A 171 4.18 17.11 7.20
C ARG A 171 4.47 18.39 7.96
N ARG A 172 5.24 19.32 7.37
CA ARG A 172 5.49 20.66 7.90
C ARG A 172 4.42 21.63 7.43
#